data_AF-A0A2D5X019-F1
#
_entry.id   AF-A0A2D5X019-F1
#
_cell.length_a   1.000
_cell.length_b   1.000
_cell.length_c   1.000
_cell.angle_alpha   90.00
_cell.angle_beta   90.00
_cell.angle_gamma   90.00
#
_symmetry.space_group_name_H-M   'P 1'
#
loop_
_entity.id
_entity.type
_entity.pdbx_description
1 polymer ?
#
loop_
_entity_poly.entity_id
_entity_poly.type
_entity_poly.pdbx_seq_one_letter_code
_entity_poly.pdbx_strand_id
1 'polypeptide(L)'
;MNPLSLPLAKRKFFCIGASLLASIAVAFTLPAELIEKVPMVQAGMIINGLVIGTMLTFVGVFTWHPVFKFRMHPIFRGALIAAFVHLDYTIYTWSDQPLFWKTMIIAAVFGAVIDQMATQLYGEGDKLLKGMNK
;
A
#
# COMPACT_ATOMS: atom_id res chain seq x y z
N MET A 1 7.08 7.83 -29.06
CA MET A 1 6.28 7.20 -28.00
C MET A 1 6.89 7.63 -26.67
N ASN A 2 6.16 8.42 -25.87
CA ASN A 2 6.68 8.86 -24.57
C ASN A 2 6.92 7.62 -23.71
N PRO A 3 8.14 7.37 -23.22
CA PRO A 3 8.36 6.33 -22.24
C PRO A 3 7.72 6.85 -20.96
N LEU A 4 6.46 6.47 -20.73
CA LEU A 4 5.96 6.24 -19.39
C LEU A 4 6.90 5.17 -18.81
N SER A 5 7.95 5.71 -18.21
CA SER A 5 9.28 5.16 -18.07
C SER A 5 9.26 3.76 -17.44
N LEU A 6 9.98 2.79 -18.01
CA LEU A 6 10.30 1.48 -17.40
C LEU A 6 10.34 1.48 -15.85
N PRO A 7 10.95 2.49 -15.19
CA PRO A 7 10.92 2.62 -13.73
C PRO A 7 9.55 2.78 -13.06
N LEU A 8 8.58 3.48 -13.65
CA LEU A 8 7.19 3.55 -13.17
C LEU A 8 6.50 2.18 -13.22
N ALA A 9 6.73 1.44 -14.30
CA ALA A 9 6.26 0.06 -14.41
C ALA A 9 6.91 -0.84 -13.34
N LYS A 10 8.23 -0.73 -13.13
CA LYS A 10 8.94 -1.48 -12.09
C LYS A 10 8.43 -1.16 -10.68
N ARG A 11 8.21 0.12 -10.36
CA ARG A 11 7.60 0.54 -9.08
C ARG A 11 6.21 -0.03 -8.91
N LYS A 12 5.36 0.04 -9.94
CA LYS A 12 4.01 -0.54 -9.93
C LYS A 12 4.05 -2.04 -9.63
N PHE A 13 4.86 -2.80 -10.37
CA PHE A 13 4.97 -4.24 -10.16
C PHE A 13 5.52 -4.56 -8.76
N PHE A 14 6.46 -3.79 -8.26
CA PHE A 14 6.99 -3.95 -6.91
C PHE A 14 5.93 -3.67 -5.84
N CYS A 15 5.24 -2.52 -5.87
CA CYS A 15 4.24 -2.18 -4.85
C CYS A 15 3.08 -3.18 -4.83
N ILE A 16 2.58 -3.59 -6.01
CA ILE A 16 1.52 -4.59 -6.12
C ILE A 16 2.02 -5.95 -5.61
N GLY A 17 3.19 -6.40 -6.06
CA GLY A 17 3.76 -7.69 -5.69
C GLY A 17 4.09 -7.78 -4.20
N ALA A 18 4.75 -6.77 -3.63
CA ALA A 18 5.10 -6.71 -2.21
C ALA A 18 3.86 -6.68 -1.32
N SER A 19 2.85 -5.89 -1.68
CA SER A 19 1.59 -5.82 -0.93
C SER A 19 0.79 -7.12 -0.98
N LEU A 20 0.79 -7.79 -2.14
CA LEU A 20 0.15 -9.09 -2.32
C LEU A 20 0.85 -10.18 -1.50
N LEU A 21 2.18 -10.31 -1.62
CA LEU A 21 2.97 -11.30 -0.89
C LEU A 21 2.82 -11.13 0.63
N ALA A 22 2.86 -9.89 1.10
CA ALA A 22 2.62 -9.56 2.50
C ALA A 22 1.24 -10.02 2.99
N SER A 23 0.19 -9.70 2.22
CA SER A 23 -1.17 -10.02 2.61
C SER A 23 -1.45 -11.51 2.57
N ILE A 24 -0.83 -12.23 1.63
CA ILE A 24 -0.81 -13.69 1.58
C ILE A 24 -0.11 -14.25 2.83
N ALA A 25 1.08 -13.76 3.16
CA ALA A 25 1.82 -14.21 4.35
C ALA A 25 1.00 -14.02 5.63
N VAL A 26 0.36 -12.86 5.80
CA VAL A 26 -0.50 -12.61 6.96
C VAL A 26 -1.73 -13.51 6.95
N ALA A 27 -2.38 -13.71 5.80
CA ALA A 27 -3.54 -14.60 5.69
C ALA A 27 -3.23 -16.07 6.07
N PHE A 28 -2.01 -16.55 5.81
CA PHE A 28 -1.53 -17.87 6.22
C PHE A 28 -1.14 -17.95 7.70
N THR A 29 -0.84 -16.81 8.33
CA THR A 29 -0.55 -16.75 9.78
C THR A 29 -1.79 -16.52 10.65
N LEU A 30 -2.97 -16.37 10.03
CA LEU A 30 -4.22 -16.20 10.77
C LEU A 30 -4.56 -17.48 11.58
N PRO A 31 -5.14 -17.33 12.78
CA PRO A 31 -5.59 -18.48 13.57
C PRO A 31 -6.67 -19.28 12.83
N ALA A 32 -6.63 -20.61 12.92
CA ALA A 32 -7.58 -21.51 12.28
C ALA A 32 -9.04 -21.20 12.64
N GLU A 33 -9.31 -20.84 13.90
CA GLU A 33 -10.64 -20.47 14.39
C GLU A 33 -11.25 -19.26 13.66
N LEU A 34 -10.42 -18.33 13.17
CA LEU A 34 -10.86 -17.14 12.44
C LEU A 34 -11.20 -17.49 10.99
N ILE A 35 -10.45 -18.44 10.41
CA ILE A 35 -10.61 -18.91 9.04
C ILE A 35 -11.86 -19.79 8.92
N GLU A 36 -12.10 -20.68 9.89
CA GLU A 36 -13.26 -21.56 9.92
C GLU A 36 -14.57 -20.80 10.12
N LYS A 37 -14.57 -19.76 10.96
CA LYS A 37 -15.78 -18.96 11.21
C LYS A 37 -16.15 -18.06 10.04
N VAL A 38 -15.17 -17.60 9.26
CA VAL A 38 -15.42 -16.71 8.13
C VAL A 38 -14.45 -17.03 6.98
N PRO A 39 -14.80 -17.97 6.08
CA PRO A 39 -13.96 -18.31 4.91
C PRO A 39 -13.62 -17.09 4.04
N MET A 40 -14.47 -16.05 4.08
CA MET A 40 -14.26 -14.79 3.35
C MET A 40 -13.17 -13.89 3.94
N VAL A 41 -12.68 -14.15 5.16
CA VAL A 41 -11.65 -13.33 5.82
C VAL A 41 -10.30 -13.41 5.11
N GLN A 42 -9.86 -14.61 4.71
CA GLN A 42 -8.59 -14.77 3.99
C GLN A 42 -8.64 -14.12 2.62
N ALA A 43 -9.72 -14.35 1.87
CA ALA A 43 -9.93 -13.73 0.56
C ALA A 43 -10.01 -12.20 0.67
N GLY A 44 -10.75 -11.70 1.68
CA GLY A 44 -10.85 -10.27 1.97
C GLY A 44 -9.49 -9.62 2.24
N MET A 45 -8.63 -10.27 3.02
CA MET A 45 -7.27 -9.78 3.29
C MET A 45 -6.40 -9.72 2.02
N ILE A 46 -6.42 -10.76 1.19
CA ILE A 46 -5.64 -10.81 -0.05
C ILE A 46 -6.11 -9.71 -1.02
N ILE A 47 -7.43 -9.56 -1.19
CA ILE A 47 -8.02 -8.50 -2.02
C ILE A 47 -7.62 -7.13 -1.48
N ASN A 48 -7.71 -6.92 -0.17
CA ASN A 48 -7.38 -5.64 0.44
C ASN A 48 -5.88 -5.29 0.24
N GLY A 49 -5.00 -6.29 0.35
CA GLY A 49 -3.60 -6.19 -0.02
C GLY A 49 -3.34 -5.71 -1.45
N LEU A 50 -4.08 -6.26 -2.41
CA LEU A 50 -3.99 -5.85 -3.82
C LEU A 50 -4.41 -4.39 -4.01
N VAL A 51 -5.49 -3.97 -3.33
CA VAL A 51 -5.99 -2.59 -3.37
C VAL A 51 -4.97 -1.63 -2.77
N ILE A 52 -4.38 -1.95 -1.61
CA ILE A 52 -3.32 -1.15 -0.98
C ILE A 52 -2.16 -0.96 -1.95
N GLY A 53 -1.62 -2.04 -2.52
CA GLY A 53 -0.49 -1.95 -3.46
C GLY A 53 -0.79 -1.11 -4.70
N THR A 54 -2.04 -1.17 -5.18
CA THR A 54 -2.52 -0.36 -6.31
C THR A 54 -2.62 1.12 -5.93
N MET A 55 -3.22 1.43 -4.78
CA MET A 55 -3.36 2.81 -4.29
C MET A 55 -2.01 3.45 -3.97
N LEU A 56 -1.09 2.72 -3.34
CA LEU A 56 0.29 3.19 -3.12
C LEU A 56 1.01 3.50 -4.43
N THR A 57 0.75 2.71 -5.48
CA THR A 57 1.26 3.01 -6.82
C THR A 57 0.67 4.32 -7.34
N PHE A 58 -0.66 4.46 -7.34
CA PHE A 58 -1.34 5.66 -7.84
C PHE A 58 -0.90 6.93 -7.10
N VAL A 59 -0.95 6.94 -5.78
CA VAL A 59 -0.53 8.09 -4.98
C VAL A 59 0.97 8.31 -5.14
N GLY A 60 1.76 7.24 -5.28
CA GLY A 60 3.16 7.28 -5.71
C GLY A 60 3.40 8.02 -7.02
N VAL A 61 2.52 7.86 -8.01
CA VAL A 61 2.56 8.63 -9.26
C VAL A 61 2.07 10.06 -9.02
N PHE A 62 0.92 10.27 -8.37
CA PHE A 62 0.27 11.57 -8.22
C PHE A 62 1.01 12.57 -7.33
N THR A 63 1.56 12.13 -6.20
CA THR A 63 2.36 13.01 -5.31
C THR A 63 3.64 13.48 -5.97
N TRP A 64 4.14 12.73 -6.95
CA TRP A 64 5.30 13.10 -7.76
C TRP A 64 4.89 13.71 -9.10
N HIS A 65 3.58 13.73 -9.42
CA HIS A 65 3.06 14.32 -10.63
C HIS A 65 3.07 15.85 -10.47
N PRO A 66 3.62 16.59 -11.45
CA PRO A 66 3.82 18.05 -11.38
C PRO A 66 2.53 18.87 -11.20
N VAL A 67 1.37 18.26 -11.48
CA VAL A 67 0.05 18.90 -11.44
C VAL A 67 -0.45 19.14 -10.01
N PHE A 68 -0.23 18.20 -9.08
CA PHE A 68 -0.82 18.29 -7.74
C PHE A 68 0.13 18.86 -6.67
N LYS A 69 1.45 18.93 -6.91
CA LYS A 69 2.49 19.54 -6.04
C LYS A 69 2.43 19.16 -4.54
N PHE A 70 1.73 18.10 -4.17
CA PHE A 70 1.62 17.66 -2.78
C PHE A 70 2.89 16.91 -2.37
N ARG A 71 3.75 17.56 -1.57
CA ARG A 71 4.94 16.95 -0.99
C ARG A 71 4.57 16.26 0.32
N MET A 72 4.34 14.96 0.25
CA MET A 72 4.13 14.11 1.43
C MET A 72 5.31 13.16 1.59
N HIS A 73 5.82 13.02 2.81
CA HIS A 73 6.89 12.07 3.10
C HIS A 73 6.43 10.64 2.76
N PRO A 74 7.25 9.80 2.08
CA PRO A 74 6.82 8.47 1.63
C PRO A 74 6.24 7.59 2.74
N ILE A 75 6.87 7.58 3.91
CA ILE A 75 6.38 6.87 5.11
C ILE A 75 4.94 7.28 5.45
N PHE A 76 4.65 8.58 5.50
CA PHE A 76 3.35 9.10 5.90
C PHE A 76 2.29 8.85 4.82
N ARG A 77 2.66 8.99 3.55
CA ARG A 77 1.81 8.64 2.40
C ARG A 77 1.44 7.15 2.46
N GLY A 78 2.43 6.29 2.62
CA GLY A 78 2.24 4.85 2.70
C GLY A 78 1.32 4.44 3.84
N ALA A 79 1.57 5.00 5.02
CA ALA A 79 0.77 4.76 6.22
C ALA A 79 -0.69 5.17 6.06
N LEU A 80 -0.94 6.40 5.59
CA LEU A 80 -2.30 6.93 5.45
C LEU A 80 -3.12 6.15 4.43
N ILE A 81 -2.54 5.84 3.27
CA ILE A 81 -3.25 5.12 2.20
C ILE A 81 -3.56 3.70 2.64
N ALA A 82 -2.60 3.00 3.24
CA ALA A 82 -2.85 1.65 3.72
C ALA A 82 -3.90 1.65 4.84
N ALA A 83 -3.82 2.55 5.82
CA ALA A 83 -4.81 2.67 6.88
C ALA A 83 -6.22 2.99 6.33
N PHE A 84 -6.33 3.92 5.39
CA PHE A 84 -7.61 4.31 4.79
C PHE A 84 -8.25 3.16 4.01
N VAL A 85 -7.47 2.46 3.17
CA VAL A 85 -7.95 1.30 2.41
C VAL A 85 -8.30 0.13 3.35
N HIS A 86 -7.55 -0.03 4.44
CA HIS A 86 -7.86 -1.06 5.43
C HIS A 86 -9.11 -0.76 6.27
N LEU A 87 -9.54 0.50 6.32
CA LEU A 87 -10.66 0.95 7.16
C LEU A 87 -11.94 0.18 6.86
N ASP A 88 -12.24 -0.07 5.57
CA ASP A 88 -13.41 -0.87 5.12
C ASP A 88 -13.42 -2.30 5.68
N TYR A 89 -12.24 -2.87 5.94
CA TYR A 89 -12.12 -4.21 6.51
C TYR A 89 -12.08 -4.17 8.05
N THR A 90 -11.38 -3.21 8.62
CA THR A 90 -11.26 -3.10 10.08
C THR A 90 -12.55 -2.61 10.73
N ILE A 91 -13.48 -1.98 10.00
CA ILE A 91 -14.76 -1.52 10.57
C ILE A 91 -15.60 -2.66 11.17
N TYR A 92 -15.48 -3.88 10.64
CA TYR A 92 -16.13 -5.07 11.20
C TYR A 92 -15.57 -5.46 12.59
N THR A 93 -14.35 -4.99 12.91
CA THR A 93 -13.71 -5.18 14.22
C THR A 93 -13.92 -4.01 15.18
N TRP A 94 -14.73 -3.00 14.81
CA TRP A 94 -14.93 -1.78 15.61
C TRP A 94 -15.43 -2.03 17.04
N SER A 95 -16.20 -3.09 17.26
CA SER A 95 -16.67 -3.48 18.61
C SER A 95 -15.53 -3.94 19.52
N ASP A 96 -14.43 -4.44 18.96
CA ASP A 96 -13.20 -4.79 19.66
C ASP A 96 -12.12 -3.74 19.36
N GLN A 97 -12.15 -2.64 20.12
CA GLN A 97 -11.26 -1.49 19.94
C GLN A 97 -9.76 -1.87 19.93
N PRO A 98 -9.26 -2.72 20.85
CA PRO A 98 -7.89 -3.22 20.78
C PRO A 98 -7.55 -3.90 19.44
N LEU A 99 -8.42 -4.77 18.94
CA LEU A 99 -8.21 -5.46 17.67
C LEU A 99 -8.28 -4.48 16.48
N PHE A 100 -9.22 -3.54 16.51
CA PHE A 100 -9.34 -2.47 15.52
C PHE A 100 -8.06 -1.63 15.41
N TRP A 101 -7.56 -1.10 16.52
CA TRP A 101 -6.36 -0.25 16.49
C TRP A 101 -5.12 -1.04 16.11
N LYS A 102 -4.99 -2.28 16.59
CA LYS A 102 -3.88 -3.16 16.22
C LYS A 102 -3.85 -3.45 14.72
N THR A 103 -5.00 -3.77 14.12
CA THR A 103 -5.10 -4.05 12.67
C THR A 103 -4.83 -2.80 11.84
N MET A 104 -5.35 -1.63 12.25
CA MET A 104 -5.06 -0.34 11.61
C MET A 104 -3.58 0.04 11.66
N ILE A 105 -2.93 -0.12 12.83
CA ILE A 105 -1.49 0.17 12.99
C ILE A 105 -0.66 -0.78 12.13
N ILE A 106 -0.97 -2.07 12.12
CA ILE A 106 -0.26 -3.04 11.28
C ILE A 106 -0.36 -2.63 9.81
N ALA A 107 -1.55 -2.30 9.31
CA ALA A 107 -1.74 -1.86 7.93
C ALA A 107 -0.95 -0.58 7.63
N ALA A 108 -0.99 0.40 8.52
CA ALA A 108 -0.25 1.66 8.38
C ALA A 108 1.28 1.42 8.32
N VAL A 109 1.83 0.61 9.23
CA VAL A 109 3.25 0.25 9.25
C VAL A 109 3.61 -0.50 7.96
N PHE A 110 2.75 -1.43 7.53
CA PHE A 110 2.99 -2.20 6.31
C PHE A 110 3.04 -1.30 5.07
N GLY A 111 2.05 -0.41 4.93
CA GLY A 111 2.01 0.56 3.84
C GLY A 111 3.20 1.50 3.83
N ALA A 112 3.61 1.98 5.01
CA ALA A 112 4.78 2.83 5.18
C ALA A 112 6.07 2.13 4.72
N VAL A 113 6.28 0.88 5.12
CA VAL A 113 7.46 0.09 4.75
C VAL A 113 7.49 -0.16 3.24
N ILE A 114 6.39 -0.63 2.65
CA ILE A 114 6.30 -0.89 1.20
C ILE A 114 6.61 0.40 0.43
N ASP A 115 6.02 1.52 0.84
CA ASP A 115 6.16 2.76 0.11
C ASP A 115 7.54 3.41 0.28
N GLN A 116 8.15 3.28 1.46
CA GLN A 116 9.54 3.67 1.70
C GLN A 116 10.48 2.83 0.85
N MET A 117 10.33 1.50 0.82
CA MET A 117 11.14 0.60 -0.01
C MET A 117 10.97 0.90 -1.50
N ALA A 118 9.72 1.08 -1.96
CA ALA A 118 9.43 1.44 -3.34
C ALA A 118 10.07 2.78 -3.74
N THR A 119 10.09 3.73 -2.80
CA THR A 119 10.73 5.03 -3.00
C THR A 119 12.25 4.96 -2.93
N GLN A 120 12.86 4.07 -2.14
CA GLN A 120 14.32 3.90 -2.12
C GLN A 120 14.82 3.15 -3.37
N LEU A 121 14.13 2.08 -3.76
CA LEU A 121 14.54 1.21 -4.88
C LEU A 121 14.21 1.82 -6.25
N TYR A 122 13.09 2.53 -6.34
CA TYR A 122 12.54 3.07 -7.58
C TYR A 122 12.18 4.55 -7.44
N GLY A 123 12.92 5.29 -6.60
CA GLY A 123 12.79 6.72 -6.24
C GLY A 123 12.98 7.68 -7.40
N GLU A 124 12.22 7.44 -8.45
CA GLU A 124 12.33 8.06 -9.76
C GLU A 124 11.53 9.35 -9.87
N GLY A 125 10.69 9.69 -8.88
CA GLY A 125 9.98 10.96 -8.96
C GLY A 125 10.92 12.17 -8.86
N ASP A 126 12.08 12.05 -8.19
CA ASP A 126 13.13 13.09 -8.19
C ASP A 126 13.87 13.14 -9.54
N LYS A 127 13.96 11.99 -10.23
CA LYS A 127 14.53 11.91 -11.59
C LYS A 127 13.57 12.43 -12.66
N LEU A 128 12.27 12.16 -12.51
CA LEU A 128 11.18 12.72 -13.34
C LEU A 128 11.12 14.25 -13.19
N LEU A 129 11.30 14.79 -11.97
CA LEU A 129 11.43 16.23 -11.72
C LEU A 129 12.66 16.86 -12.39
N LYS A 130 13.83 16.20 -12.34
CA LYS A 130 15.05 16.68 -13.01
C LYS A 130 14.95 16.68 -14.54
N GLY A 131 14.11 15.81 -15.12
CA GLY A 131 13.85 15.77 -16.56
C GLY A 131 12.87 16.84 -17.06
N MET A 132 11.99 17.36 -16.19
CA MET A 132 11.00 18.39 -16.56
C MET A 132 11.49 19.84 -16.41
N ASN A 133 12.58 20.07 -15.66
CA ASN A 133 13.21 21.39 -15.50
C ASN A 133 14.31 21.67 -16.54
N LYS A 134 14.28 20.99 -17.69
CA LYS A 134 15.14 21.29 -18.85
C LYS A 134 14.29 21.83 -19.99
#